data_AF-A0A4R9EN83-F1
#
_entry.id   AF-A0A4R9EN83-F1
#
_cell.length_a   1.000
_cell.length_b   1.000
_cell.length_c   1.000
_cell.angle_alpha   90.00
_cell.angle_beta   90.00
_cell.angle_gamma   90.00
#
_symmetry.space_group_name_H-M   'P 1'
#
loop_
_entity.id
_entity.type
_entity.pdbx_description
1 polymer ?
#
loop_
_entity_poly.entity_id
_entity_poly.type
_entity_poly.pdbx_seq_one_letter_code
_entity_poly.pdbx_strand_id
1 'polypeptide(L)'
;MAPTAPPPPTPPAGRGLVAVQPLKRRHCAECRRGPLTLLVVEDAEPHCLDCADLGHLVFLPRGDTALTRRAREGSGLSAVVVRLNRRRSRYERQGVLVEEAALTRAEERCLADAEARARRRARDAVRRAAEDIRFTGAFADEIRRLFPGCPESRALAIAAHASVRGSGR
;
A
#
# COMPACT_ATOMS: atom_id res chain seq x y z
N MET A 1 29.80 27.08 2.88
CA MET A 1 28.65 26.85 3.79
C MET A 1 27.76 25.80 3.14
N ALA A 2 27.69 24.59 3.70
CA ALA A 2 26.84 23.53 3.15
C ALA A 2 25.35 23.93 3.34
N PRO A 3 24.47 23.74 2.34
CA PRO A 3 23.05 24.03 2.49
C PRO A 3 22.47 23.12 3.58
N THR A 4 21.91 23.74 4.62
CA THR A 4 21.19 23.07 5.70
C THR A 4 20.05 22.26 5.08
N ALA A 5 20.14 20.93 5.19
CA ALA A 5 19.09 20.05 4.69
C ALA A 5 17.75 20.44 5.35
N PRO A 6 16.65 20.53 4.59
CA PRO A 6 15.35 20.84 5.17
C PRO A 6 15.00 19.82 6.26
N PRO A 7 14.31 20.25 7.33
CA PRO A 7 13.89 19.34 8.38
C PRO A 7 13.10 18.17 7.76
N PRO A 8 13.27 16.94 8.27
CA PRO A 8 12.53 15.80 7.74
C PRO A 8 11.03 16.10 7.87
N PRO A 9 10.20 15.67 6.90
CA PRO A 9 8.76 15.83 7.02
C PRO A 9 8.29 15.18 8.33
N THR A 10 7.31 15.78 8.97
CA THR A 10 6.65 15.20 10.14
C THR A 10 5.80 14.02 9.68
N PRO A 11 5.76 12.88 10.40
CA PRO A 11 4.83 11.82 10.08
C PRO A 11 3.38 12.36 10.06
N PRO A 12 2.51 11.83 9.18
CA PRO A 12 1.15 12.34 9.03
C PRO A 12 0.35 12.13 10.32
N ALA A 13 -0.22 13.21 10.86
CA ALA A 13 -1.19 13.18 11.95
C ALA A 13 -2.55 12.71 11.41
N GLY A 14 -2.73 11.40 11.24
CA GLY A 14 -4.02 10.79 10.92
C GLY A 14 -4.85 10.51 12.18
N ARG A 15 -6.15 10.18 12.02
CA ARG A 15 -7.06 9.75 13.11
C ARG A 15 -6.70 8.38 13.73
N GLY A 16 -5.43 7.99 13.76
CA GLY A 16 -4.98 6.71 14.28
C GLY A 16 -3.48 6.68 14.55
N LEU A 17 -3.05 5.70 15.33
CA LEU A 17 -1.67 5.55 15.77
C LEU A 17 -0.73 5.30 14.57
N VAL A 18 0.45 5.91 14.62
CA VAL A 18 1.48 5.80 13.58
C VAL A 18 2.81 5.45 14.21
N ALA A 19 3.39 4.34 13.77
CA ALA A 19 4.76 3.97 14.09
C ALA A 19 5.67 4.26 12.89
N VAL A 20 6.89 4.70 13.16
CA VAL A 20 7.88 5.11 12.17
C VAL A 20 9.05 4.15 12.19
N GLN A 21 9.47 3.67 11.02
CA GLN A 21 10.78 3.04 10.82
C GLN A 21 11.83 4.14 10.64
N PRO A 22 12.73 4.36 11.63
CA PRO A 22 13.70 5.43 11.54
C PRO A 22 14.79 5.11 10.52
N LEU A 23 15.26 6.14 9.81
CA LEU A 23 16.39 6.02 8.88
C LEU A 23 17.76 6.17 9.56
N LYS A 24 17.77 6.73 10.77
CA LYS A 24 18.97 6.95 11.60
C LYS A 24 18.79 6.21 12.92
N ARG A 25 19.90 5.90 13.59
CA ARG A 25 19.85 5.34 14.95
C ARG A 25 19.12 6.31 15.87
N ARG A 26 18.11 5.81 16.58
CA ARG A 26 17.32 6.53 17.59
C ARG A 26 17.25 5.67 18.85
N HIS A 27 17.20 6.31 20.00
CA HIS A 27 16.99 5.68 21.30
C HIS A 27 15.67 6.19 21.85
N CYS A 28 15.02 5.39 22.69
CA CYS A 28 13.81 5.80 23.40
C CYS A 28 14.12 6.96 24.35
N ALA A 29 13.29 8.00 24.37
CA ALA A 29 13.46 9.11 25.30
C ALA A 29 13.26 8.69 26.77
N GLU A 30 12.34 7.75 27.02
CA GLU A 30 12.01 7.28 28.35
C GLU A 30 12.99 6.20 28.87
N CYS A 31 12.99 5.00 28.25
CA CYS A 31 13.80 3.89 28.74
C CYS A 31 15.26 3.89 28.24
N ARG A 32 15.63 4.84 27.37
CA ARG A 32 16.98 4.97 26.77
C ARG A 32 17.48 3.76 25.96
N ARG A 33 16.63 2.76 25.73
CA ARG A 33 16.97 1.58 24.90
C ARG A 33 17.02 1.95 23.42
N GLY A 34 17.87 1.25 22.68
CA GLY A 34 18.02 1.39 21.23
C GLY A 34 19.24 0.63 20.70
N PRO A 35 19.48 0.68 19.38
CA PRO A 35 18.75 1.45 18.38
C PRO A 35 17.35 0.89 18.11
N LEU A 36 16.35 1.77 18.03
CA LEU A 36 14.96 1.40 17.75
C LEU A 36 14.76 1.01 16.28
N THR A 37 14.09 -0.12 16.05
CA THR A 37 13.65 -0.58 14.71
C THR A 37 12.31 0.05 14.32
N LEU A 38 11.46 0.31 15.31
CA LEU A 38 10.20 1.03 15.22
C LEU A 38 10.10 1.99 16.41
N LEU A 39 9.55 3.18 16.17
CA LEU A 39 9.29 4.17 17.20
C LEU A 39 7.95 4.86 16.98
N VAL A 40 7.36 5.36 18.05
CA VAL A 40 6.27 6.34 17.99
C VAL A 40 6.86 7.71 18.33
N VAL A 41 6.29 8.77 17.78
CA VAL A 41 6.65 10.14 18.15
C VAL A 41 5.53 10.67 19.02
N GLU A 42 5.81 10.89 20.29
CA GLU A 42 4.92 11.48 21.29
C GLU A 42 5.63 12.71 21.84
N ASP A 43 4.94 13.84 21.98
CA ASP A 43 5.52 15.10 22.44
C ASP A 43 6.84 15.52 21.73
N ALA A 44 6.94 15.23 20.44
CA ALA A 44 8.12 15.43 19.59
C ALA A 44 9.36 14.58 19.95
N GLU A 45 9.23 13.63 20.86
CA GLU A 45 10.27 12.71 21.28
C GLU A 45 10.01 11.27 20.78
N PRO A 46 11.07 10.48 20.50
CA PRO A 46 10.91 9.10 20.05
C PRO A 46 10.72 8.15 21.23
N HIS A 47 9.62 7.40 21.23
CA HIS A 47 9.34 6.33 22.20
C HIS A 47 9.43 4.95 21.53
N CYS A 48 9.95 3.95 22.25
CA CYS A 48 9.89 2.56 21.79
C CYS A 48 8.46 2.02 21.91
N LEU A 49 8.16 0.92 21.21
CA LEU A 49 6.81 0.34 21.24
C LEU A 49 6.36 -0.03 22.65
N ASP A 50 7.24 -0.54 23.50
CA ASP A 50 6.89 -0.89 24.88
C ASP A 50 6.50 0.33 25.72
N CYS A 51 7.26 1.43 25.61
CA CYS A 51 6.98 2.69 26.32
C CYS A 51 5.71 3.38 25.81
N ALA A 52 5.35 3.16 24.56
CA ALA A 52 4.12 3.69 23.96
C ALA A 52 2.93 2.71 24.07
N ASP A 53 3.01 1.70 24.95
CA ASP A 53 1.98 0.66 25.13
C ASP A 53 1.63 -0.16 23.87
N LEU A 54 2.48 -0.17 22.85
CA LEU A 54 2.31 -0.92 21.59
C LEU A 54 3.21 -2.16 21.49
N GLY A 55 4.01 -2.45 22.52
CA GLY A 55 4.97 -3.57 22.53
C GLY A 55 4.34 -4.95 22.33
N HIS A 56 3.05 -5.09 22.65
CA HIS A 56 2.27 -6.32 22.49
C HIS A 56 1.73 -6.52 21.06
N LEU A 57 1.92 -5.56 20.16
CA LEU A 57 1.47 -5.66 18.77
C LEU A 57 2.54 -6.29 17.89
N VAL A 58 2.10 -7.15 16.97
CA VAL A 58 2.95 -7.79 15.97
C VAL A 58 2.97 -6.99 14.67
N PHE A 59 4.14 -6.90 14.05
CA PHE A 59 4.30 -6.18 12.78
C PHE A 59 3.91 -7.07 11.60
N LEU A 60 2.85 -6.66 10.89
CA LEU A 60 2.43 -7.23 9.62
C LEU A 60 2.91 -6.35 8.45
N PRO A 61 3.85 -6.82 7.61
CA PRO A 61 4.32 -6.06 6.45
C PRO A 61 3.20 -5.86 5.41
N ARG A 62 3.35 -4.84 4.57
CA ARG A 62 2.49 -4.65 3.40
C ARG A 62 2.60 -5.83 2.43
N GLY A 63 1.51 -6.15 1.75
CA GLY A 63 1.49 -7.24 0.78
C GLY A 63 0.06 -7.62 0.44
N ASP A 64 -0.47 -8.65 1.11
CA ASP A 64 -1.85 -9.07 0.94
C ASP A 64 -2.81 -8.04 1.56
N THR A 65 -3.51 -7.30 0.69
CA THR A 65 -4.50 -6.29 1.08
C THR A 65 -5.65 -6.89 1.91
N ALA A 66 -6.08 -8.12 1.60
CA ALA A 66 -7.15 -8.77 2.36
C ALA A 66 -6.67 -9.14 3.77
N LEU A 67 -5.46 -9.69 3.89
CA LEU A 67 -4.87 -10.03 5.19
C LEU A 67 -4.67 -8.77 6.04
N THR A 68 -4.00 -7.76 5.50
CA THR A 68 -3.72 -6.50 6.22
C THR A 68 -4.98 -5.74 6.62
N ARG A 69 -6.04 -5.79 5.80
CA ARG A 69 -7.34 -5.20 6.15
C ARG A 69 -8.03 -5.98 7.27
N ARG A 70 -8.14 -7.30 7.15
CA ARG A 70 -8.83 -8.17 8.12
C ARG A 70 -8.14 -8.21 9.47
N ALA A 71 -6.81 -8.22 9.49
CA ALA A 71 -6.04 -8.19 10.72
C ALA A 71 -6.30 -6.87 11.46
N ARG A 72 -6.21 -5.74 10.75
CA ARG A 72 -6.48 -4.41 11.32
C ARG A 72 -7.91 -4.25 11.83
N GLU A 73 -8.91 -4.73 11.08
CA GLU A 73 -10.33 -4.70 11.49
C GLU A 73 -10.61 -5.61 12.71
N GLY A 74 -9.84 -6.69 12.86
CA GLY A 74 -10.01 -7.66 13.93
C GLY A 74 -9.21 -7.37 15.20
N SER A 75 -8.37 -6.33 15.20
CA SER A 75 -7.59 -5.89 16.36
C SER A 75 -8.33 -4.79 17.12
N GLY A 76 -8.28 -4.84 18.46
CA GLY A 76 -8.73 -3.73 19.30
C GLY A 76 -7.79 -2.52 19.16
N LEU A 77 -6.48 -2.76 19.11
CA LEU A 77 -5.46 -1.74 18.89
C LEU A 77 -4.68 -1.99 17.59
N SER A 78 -4.43 -0.93 16.82
CA SER A 78 -3.58 -1.01 15.63
C SER A 78 -2.86 0.29 15.33
N ALA A 79 -1.65 0.19 14.77
CA ALA A 79 -0.86 1.35 14.34
C ALA A 79 -0.32 1.17 12.92
N VAL A 80 -0.40 2.21 12.09
CA VAL A 80 0.15 2.16 10.73
C VAL A 80 1.66 2.36 10.80
N VAL A 81 2.42 1.48 10.14
CA VAL A 81 3.87 1.62 10.07
C VAL A 81 4.27 2.35 8.79
N VAL A 82 5.03 3.43 8.94
CA VAL A 82 5.52 4.26 7.83
C VAL A 82 7.04 4.38 7.83
N ARG A 83 7.60 4.65 6.67
CA ARG A 83 9.03 4.95 6.51
C ARG A 83 9.22 6.13 5.56
N LEU A 84 10.14 7.02 5.89
CA LEU A 84 10.49 8.13 5.02
C LEU A 84 11.22 7.62 3.77
N ASN A 85 10.64 7.83 2.59
CA ASN A 85 11.34 7.71 1.32
C ASN A 85 12.06 9.01 1.02
N ARG A 86 13.38 9.06 1.24
CA ARG A 86 14.20 10.26 1.03
C ARG A 86 14.20 10.75 -0.42
N ARG A 87 14.11 9.85 -1.39
CA ARG A 87 14.14 10.22 -2.82
C ARG A 87 12.87 10.95 -3.24
N ARG A 88 11.73 10.61 -2.61
CA ARG A 88 10.42 11.17 -2.90
C ARG A 88 9.92 12.14 -1.82
N SER A 89 10.76 12.46 -0.84
CA SER A 89 10.47 13.32 0.31
C SER A 89 9.12 13.07 0.97
N ARG A 90 8.71 11.81 1.11
CA ARG A 90 7.39 11.44 1.64
C ARG A 90 7.44 10.16 2.46
N TYR A 91 6.51 10.02 3.40
CA TYR A 91 6.31 8.76 4.11
C TYR A 91 5.56 7.76 3.24
N GLU A 92 6.08 6.53 3.21
CA GLU A 92 5.44 5.40 2.55
C GLU A 92 5.03 4.37 3.59
N ARG A 93 3.81 3.85 3.46
CA ARG A 93 3.31 2.77 4.31
C ARG A 93 4.14 1.51 4.07
N GLN A 94 4.65 0.96 5.16
CA GLN A 94 5.44 -0.28 5.19
C GLN A 94 4.62 -1.47 5.69
N GLY A 95 3.60 -1.22 6.52
CA GLY A 95 2.77 -2.28 7.10
C GLY A 95 1.82 -1.73 8.15
N VAL A 96 1.44 -2.59 9.09
CA VAL A 96 0.58 -2.30 10.23
C VAL A 96 1.01 -3.13 11.44
N LEU A 97 0.95 -2.55 12.63
CA LEU A 97 1.02 -3.25 13.91
C LEU A 97 -0.40 -3.65 14.31
N VAL A 98 -0.59 -4.91 14.65
CA VAL A 98 -1.89 -5.53 14.97
C VAL A 98 -1.73 -6.51 16.13
N GLU A 99 -2.82 -6.85 16.79
CA GLU A 99 -2.80 -7.90 17.81
C GLU A 99 -2.55 -9.27 17.18
N GLU A 100 -1.75 -10.11 17.84
CA GLU A 100 -1.41 -11.45 17.35
C GLU A 100 -2.66 -12.31 17.10
N ALA A 101 -3.59 -12.34 18.05
CA ALA A 101 -4.84 -13.09 17.91
C ALA A 101 -5.70 -12.61 16.73
N ALA A 102 -5.65 -11.31 16.40
CA ALA A 102 -6.34 -10.76 15.25
C ALA A 102 -5.68 -11.17 13.94
N LEU A 103 -4.34 -11.22 13.91
CA LEU A 103 -3.57 -11.71 12.78
C LEU A 103 -3.89 -13.19 12.50
N THR A 104 -3.83 -14.06 13.50
CA THR A 104 -4.15 -15.50 13.35
C THR A 104 -5.55 -15.72 12.78
N ARG A 105 -6.58 -15.06 13.35
CA ARG A 105 -7.95 -15.12 12.83
C ARG A 105 -8.07 -14.58 11.41
N ALA A 106 -7.25 -13.59 11.04
CA ALA A 106 -7.24 -13.06 9.68
C ALA A 106 -6.60 -14.05 8.69
N GLU A 107 -5.52 -14.73 9.07
CA GLU A 107 -4.85 -15.76 8.27
C GLU A 107 -5.77 -16.96 8.02
N GLU A 108 -6.45 -17.47 9.04
CA GLU A 108 -7.41 -18.57 8.93
C GLU A 108 -8.54 -18.23 7.94
N ARG A 109 -9.12 -17.03 8.05
CA ARG A 109 -10.16 -16.55 7.13
C ARG A 109 -9.63 -16.36 5.70
N CYS A 110 -8.39 -15.90 5.55
CA CYS A 110 -7.73 -15.75 4.25
C CYS A 110 -7.43 -17.10 3.59
N LEU A 111 -7.11 -18.12 4.39
CA LEU A 111 -6.91 -19.47 3.90
C LEU A 111 -8.23 -20.11 3.48
N ALA A 112 -9.27 -19.98 4.32
CA ALA A 112 -10.59 -20.55 4.06
C ALA A 112 -11.24 -20.03 2.75
N ASP A 113 -10.96 -18.77 2.37
CA ASP A 113 -11.53 -18.16 1.16
C ASP A 113 -10.55 -18.09 -0.03
N ALA A 114 -9.33 -18.62 0.12
CA ALA A 114 -8.26 -18.50 -0.88
C ALA A 114 -8.68 -19.06 -2.24
N GLU A 115 -9.26 -20.25 -2.27
CA GLU A 115 -9.69 -20.91 -3.50
C GLU A 115 -10.86 -20.18 -4.16
N ALA A 116 -11.85 -19.76 -3.37
CA ALA A 116 -12.97 -18.98 -3.86
C ALA A 116 -12.50 -17.65 -4.50
N ARG A 117 -11.50 -16.99 -3.90
CA ARG A 117 -10.85 -15.80 -4.46
C ARG A 117 -10.09 -16.11 -5.74
N ALA A 118 -9.35 -17.22 -5.81
CA ALA A 118 -8.64 -17.63 -7.01
C ALA A 118 -9.59 -17.90 -8.18
N ARG A 119 -10.68 -18.65 -7.95
CA ARG A 119 -11.71 -18.95 -8.96
C ARG A 119 -12.40 -17.67 -9.46
N ARG A 120 -12.70 -16.72 -8.56
CA ARG A 120 -13.23 -15.40 -8.96
C ARG A 120 -12.24 -14.63 -9.84
N ARG A 121 -10.96 -14.53 -9.44
CA ARG A 121 -9.93 -13.85 -10.22
C ARG A 121 -9.76 -14.46 -11.61
N ALA A 122 -9.81 -15.79 -11.74
CA ALA A 122 -9.75 -16.47 -13.03
C ALA A 122 -10.93 -16.10 -13.93
N ARG A 123 -12.16 -16.16 -13.41
CA ARG A 123 -13.36 -15.73 -14.16
C ARG A 123 -13.31 -14.27 -14.56
N ASP A 124 -12.86 -13.40 -13.65
CA ASP A 124 -12.72 -11.98 -13.91
C ASP A 124 -11.63 -11.68 -14.94
N ALA A 125 -10.55 -12.47 -14.99
CA ALA A 125 -9.52 -12.34 -16.01
C ALA A 125 -10.07 -12.68 -17.40
N VAL A 126 -10.87 -13.74 -17.51
CA VAL A 126 -11.55 -14.10 -18.77
C VAL A 126 -12.52 -12.98 -19.19
N ARG A 127 -13.34 -12.49 -18.26
CA ARG A 127 -14.28 -11.39 -18.54
C ARG A 127 -13.56 -10.13 -19.00
N ARG A 128 -12.50 -9.72 -18.30
CA ARG A 128 -11.69 -8.56 -18.67
C ARG A 128 -11.04 -8.70 -20.04
N ALA A 129 -10.49 -9.88 -20.36
CA ALA A 129 -9.92 -10.10 -21.69
C ALA A 129 -10.97 -9.94 -22.81
N ALA A 130 -12.21 -10.41 -22.58
CA ALA A 130 -13.30 -10.20 -23.53
C ALA A 130 -13.74 -8.73 -23.63
N GLU A 131 -13.77 -8.00 -22.51
CA GLU A 131 -14.06 -6.56 -22.48
C GLU A 131 -12.98 -5.75 -23.21
N ASP A 132 -11.69 -6.09 -23.03
CA ASP A 132 -10.56 -5.43 -23.69
C ASP A 132 -10.62 -5.58 -25.22
N ILE A 133 -11.01 -6.76 -25.73
CA ILE A 133 -11.21 -6.99 -27.16
C ILE A 133 -12.33 -6.09 -27.70
N ARG A 134 -13.48 -6.04 -27.00
CA ARG A 134 -14.61 -5.18 -27.40
C ARG A 134 -14.25 -3.70 -27.37
N PHE A 135 -13.54 -3.28 -26.32
CA PHE A 135 -13.07 -1.91 -26.18
C PHE A 135 -12.10 -1.54 -27.30
N THR A 136 -11.16 -2.44 -27.64
CA THR A 136 -10.23 -2.24 -28.75
C THR A 136 -10.97 -1.99 -30.07
N GLY A 137 -11.97 -2.81 -30.38
CA GLY A 137 -12.78 -2.66 -31.59
C GLY A 137 -13.55 -1.34 -31.61
N ALA A 138 -14.33 -1.07 -30.56
CA ALA A 138 -15.11 0.16 -30.46
C ALA A 138 -14.23 1.42 -30.51
N PHE A 139 -13.04 1.37 -29.91
CA PHE A 139 -12.11 2.50 -29.92
C PHE A 139 -11.49 2.71 -31.31
N ALA A 140 -11.19 1.65 -32.06
CA ALA A 140 -10.74 1.76 -33.45
C ALA A 140 -11.82 2.39 -34.34
N ASP A 141 -13.08 1.97 -34.18
CA ASP A 141 -14.23 2.55 -34.91
C ASP A 141 -14.42 4.02 -34.59
N GLU A 142 -14.30 4.39 -33.32
CA GLU A 142 -14.41 5.78 -32.88
C GLU A 142 -13.27 6.65 -33.43
N ILE A 143 -12.03 6.13 -33.50
CA ILE A 143 -10.91 6.81 -34.16
C ILE A 143 -11.23 7.07 -35.63
N ARG A 144 -11.76 6.09 -36.36
CA ARG A 144 -12.14 6.28 -37.78
C ARG A 144 -13.26 7.29 -37.96
N ARG A 145 -14.22 7.33 -37.02
CA ARG A 145 -15.31 8.32 -37.01
C ARG A 145 -14.80 9.75 -36.80
N LEU A 146 -13.90 9.94 -35.83
CA LEU A 146 -13.34 11.26 -35.50
C LEU A 146 -12.26 11.71 -36.49
N PHE A 147 -11.56 10.77 -37.13
CA PHE A 147 -10.48 11.03 -38.07
C PHE A 147 -10.69 10.26 -39.39
N PRO A 148 -11.55 10.74 -40.30
CA PRO A 148 -11.92 10.03 -41.53
C PRO A 148 -10.74 9.73 -42.49
N GLY A 149 -9.65 10.50 -42.40
CA GLY A 149 -8.43 10.27 -43.18
C GLY A 149 -7.45 9.25 -42.56
N CYS A 150 -7.78 8.66 -41.40
CA CYS A 150 -6.92 7.69 -40.73
C CYS A 150 -7.07 6.29 -41.38
N PRO A 151 -5.97 5.66 -41.83
CA PRO A 151 -6.01 4.28 -42.32
C PRO A 151 -6.45 3.30 -41.22
N GLU A 152 -7.21 2.27 -41.60
CA GLU A 152 -7.73 1.26 -40.67
C GLU A 152 -6.63 0.58 -39.84
N SER A 153 -5.53 0.19 -40.49
CA SER A 153 -4.38 -0.44 -39.82
C SER A 153 -3.78 0.46 -38.73
N ARG A 154 -3.76 1.78 -38.94
CA ARG A 154 -3.27 2.76 -37.97
C ARG A 154 -4.26 2.95 -36.82
N ALA A 155 -5.56 3.04 -37.11
CA ALA A 155 -6.59 3.12 -36.09
C ALA A 155 -6.59 1.88 -35.18
N LEU A 156 -6.48 0.68 -35.76
CA LEU A 156 -6.36 -0.58 -35.02
C LEU A 156 -5.08 -0.63 -34.17
N ALA A 157 -3.93 -0.20 -34.71
CA ALA A 157 -2.68 -0.18 -33.96
C ALA A 157 -2.73 0.77 -32.75
N ILE A 158 -3.30 1.96 -32.92
CA ILE A 158 -3.51 2.93 -31.83
C ILE A 158 -4.46 2.34 -30.80
N ALA A 159 -5.57 1.74 -31.26
CA ALA A 159 -6.56 1.19 -30.36
C ALA A 159 -6.03 0.00 -29.56
N ALA A 160 -5.31 -0.92 -30.21
CA ALA A 160 -4.66 -2.04 -29.54
C ALA A 160 -3.66 -1.54 -28.49
N HIS A 161 -2.81 -0.58 -28.84
CA HIS A 161 -1.84 -0.01 -27.90
C HIS A 161 -2.51 0.66 -26.69
N ALA A 162 -3.57 1.43 -26.92
CA ALA A 162 -4.31 2.11 -25.86
C ALA A 162 -5.13 1.15 -24.99
N SER A 163 -5.58 0.03 -25.56
CA SER A 163 -6.36 -1.02 -24.89
C SER A 163 -5.49 -1.99 -24.11
N VAL A 164 -4.17 -1.97 -24.31
CA VAL A 164 -3.20 -2.56 -23.38
C VAL A 164 -3.19 -1.68 -22.12
N ARG A 165 -4.26 -1.78 -21.32
CA ARG A 165 -4.34 -1.18 -19.99
C ARG A 165 -4.29 -2.26 -18.90
N GLY A 166 -3.05 -2.44 -18.44
CA GLY A 166 -2.65 -2.51 -17.04
C GLY A 166 -1.92 -1.23 -16.60
N SER A 167 -2.41 -0.05 -17.01
CA SER A 167 -1.85 1.27 -16.65
C SER A 167 -2.16 1.62 -15.19
N GLY A 168 -1.52 0.90 -14.26
CA GLY A 168 -1.18 1.34 -12.90
C GLY A 168 -2.18 2.20 -12.11
N ARG A 169 -3.48 1.91 -12.16
CA ARG A 169 -4.48 2.44 -11.22
C ARG A 169 -5.22 1.30 -10.55
#